data_AF-A0A7V2WST1-F1
#
_entry.id   AF-A0A7V2WST1-F1
#
_cell.length_a   1.000
_cell.length_b   1.000
_cell.length_c   1.000
_cell.angle_alpha   90.00
_cell.angle_beta   90.00
_cell.angle_gamma   90.00
#
_symmetry.space_group_name_H-M   'P 1'
#
loop_
_entity.id
_entity.type
_entity.pdbx_description
1 polymer ?
#
loop_
_entity_poly.entity_id
_entity_poly.type
_entity_poly.pdbx_seq_one_letter_code
_entity_poly.pdbx_strand_id
1 'polypeptide(L)'
;IFSNLFASVVGALMYFATLTEVPILQGLMHSGMGMGPALSLLLAGPAVSLPNMLVIRSVMGTRKTLVYVALVVVFATVSGTIFGMIEG
;
A
#
# COMPACT_ATOMS: atom_id res chain seq x y z
N ILE A 1 4.56 13.26 -0.16
CA ILE A 1 3.56 12.91 -1.21
C ILE A 1 4.12 11.93 -2.23
N PHE A 2 5.12 12.28 -3.06
CA PHE A 2 5.66 11.35 -4.08
C PHE A 2 6.13 10.01 -3.50
N SER A 3 6.85 10.02 -2.38
CA SER A 3 7.29 8.79 -1.70
C SER A 3 6.12 7.95 -1.17
N ASN A 4 5.04 8.58 -0.71
CA ASN A 4 3.82 7.90 -0.25
C ASN A 4 3.09 7.25 -1.42
N LEU A 5 2.95 7.97 -2.53
CA LEU A 5 2.33 7.48 -3.76
C LEU A 5 3.10 6.28 -4.31
N PHE A 6 4.44 6.38 -4.38
CA PHE A 6 5.29 5.29 -4.82
C PHE A 6 5.15 4.08 -3.90
N ALA A 7 5.20 4.28 -2.58
CA ALA A 7 5.01 3.23 -1.59
C ALA A 7 3.64 2.55 -1.68
N SER A 8 2.56 3.31 -1.93
CA SER A 8 1.23 2.74 -2.12
C SER A 8 1.08 1.97 -3.42
N VAL A 9 1.68 2.43 -4.52
CA VAL A 9 1.64 1.70 -5.81
C VAL A 9 2.48 0.42 -5.73
N VAL A 10 3.68 0.50 -5.17
CA VAL A 10 4.55 -0.68 -4.98
C VAL A 10 3.91 -1.66 -4.00
N GLY A 11 3.41 -1.16 -2.86
CA GLY A 11 2.67 -1.95 -1.89
C GLY A 11 1.50 -2.67 -2.56
N ALA A 12 0.64 -1.95 -3.29
CA ALA A 12 -0.48 -2.55 -4.02
C ALA A 12 -0.08 -3.70 -4.95
N LEU A 13 1.12 -3.69 -5.54
CA LEU A 13 1.57 -4.79 -6.41
C LEU A 13 2.30 -5.91 -5.66
N MET A 14 2.86 -5.63 -4.49
CA MET A 14 3.56 -6.61 -3.67
C MET A 14 2.58 -7.48 -2.89
N TYR A 15 2.96 -8.74 -2.69
CA TYR A 15 2.28 -9.66 -1.78
C TYR A 15 3.25 -10.03 -0.66
N PHE A 16 2.91 -9.65 0.58
CA PHE A 16 3.60 -10.10 1.77
C PHE A 16 2.73 -11.09 2.53
N ALA A 17 3.35 -12.09 3.14
CA ALA A 17 2.68 -12.82 4.20
C ALA A 17 2.50 -11.86 5.38
N THR A 18 1.35 -11.91 6.05
CA THR A 18 1.07 -11.07 7.24
C THR A 18 2.17 -11.14 8.30
N LEU A 19 2.85 -12.29 8.41
CA LEU A 19 3.98 -12.50 9.34
C LEU A 19 5.28 -11.82 8.89
N THR A 20 5.48 -11.58 7.58
CA THR A 20 6.71 -11.01 7.03
C THR A 20 6.60 -9.53 6.70
N GLU A 21 5.39 -8.97 6.69
CA GLU A 21 5.14 -7.56 6.37
C GLU A 21 5.79 -6.62 7.40
N VAL A 22 5.60 -6.87 8.71
CA VAL A 22 6.16 -6.04 9.78
C VAL A 22 7.71 -6.04 9.77
N PRO A 23 8.41 -7.20 9.71
CA PRO A 23 9.87 -7.23 9.59
C PRO A 23 10.41 -6.49 8.37
N ILE A 24 9.76 -6.62 7.21
CA ILE A 24 10.19 -5.95 5.97
C ILE A 24 10.07 -4.44 6.10
N LEU A 25 8.93 -3.96 6.62
CA LEU A 25 8.73 -2.54 6.90
C LEU A 25 9.76 -2.00 7.88
N GLN A 26 10.03 -2.71 8.97
CA GLN A 26 11.08 -2.33 9.91
C GLN A 26 12.45 -2.25 9.21
N GLY A 27 12.81 -3.22 8.36
CA GLY A 27 14.05 -3.19 7.60
C GLY A 27 14.16 -2.00 6.63
N LEU A 28 13.07 -1.66 5.94
CA LEU A 28 12.99 -0.49 5.05
C LEU A 28 13.11 0.82 5.83
N MET A 29 12.47 0.91 6.99
CA MET A 29 12.59 2.08 7.88
C MET A 29 14.01 2.25 8.41
N HIS A 30 14.67 1.16 8.82
CA HIS A 30 16.10 1.20 9.19
C HIS A 30 17.00 1.60 8.01
N SER A 31 16.56 1.36 6.77
CA SER A 31 17.26 1.76 5.55
C SER A 31 16.95 3.20 5.12
N GLY A 32 16.20 3.97 5.92
CA GLY A 32 15.91 5.38 5.69
C GLY A 32 14.51 5.69 5.12
N MET A 33 13.60 4.73 5.07
CA MET A 33 12.21 4.98 4.68
C MET A 33 11.48 5.81 5.75
N GLY A 34 10.81 6.89 5.34
CA GLY A 34 10.02 7.72 6.26
C GLY A 34 8.74 7.03 6.76
N MET A 35 8.20 7.51 7.89
CA MET A 35 6.98 7.00 8.53
C MET A 35 5.74 7.05 7.63
N GLY A 36 5.59 8.14 6.86
CA GLY A 36 4.47 8.29 5.92
C GLY A 36 4.47 7.21 4.83
N PRO A 37 5.58 7.06 4.08
CA PRO A 37 5.70 6.02 3.06
C PRO A 37 5.55 4.61 3.64
N ALA A 38 6.06 4.37 4.85
CA ALA A 38 5.91 3.10 5.54
C ALA A 38 4.42 2.76 5.77
N LEU A 39 3.64 3.70 6.31
CA LEU A 39 2.21 3.52 6.50
C LEU A 39 1.46 3.36 5.16
N SER A 40 1.83 4.14 4.14
CA SER A 40 1.26 4.02 2.79
C SER A 40 1.48 2.64 2.16
N LEU A 41 2.63 2.00 2.41
CA LEU A 41 2.94 0.65 1.95
C LEU A 41 2.11 -0.39 2.69
N LEU A 42 2.04 -0.28 4.02
CA LEU A 42 1.31 -1.20 4.91
C LEU A 42 -0.20 -1.19 4.63
N LEU A 43 -0.77 -0.02 4.31
CA LEU A 43 -2.19 0.09 3.96
C LEU A 43 -2.51 -0.47 2.56
N ALA A 44 -1.61 -0.31 1.59
CA ALA A 44 -1.87 -0.72 0.20
C ALA A 44 -1.55 -2.20 -0.05
N GLY A 45 -0.53 -2.75 0.60
CA GLY A 45 -0.01 -4.11 0.42
C GLY A 45 -1.07 -5.21 0.45
N PRO A 46 -1.65 -5.50 1.63
CA PRO A 46 -2.62 -6.58 1.78
C PRO A 46 -3.92 -6.29 1.01
N ALA A 47 -4.32 -5.02 0.95
CA ALA A 47 -5.58 -4.62 0.34
C ALA A 47 -5.63 -4.87 -1.17
N VAL A 48 -4.53 -4.69 -1.91
CA VAL A 48 -4.54 -4.71 -3.38
C VAL A 48 -3.53 -5.65 -4.01
N SER A 49 -2.90 -6.54 -3.24
CA SER A 49 -1.94 -7.51 -3.78
C SER A 49 -2.41 -8.21 -5.07
N LEU A 50 -1.47 -8.55 -5.96
CA LEU A 50 -1.74 -9.23 -7.23
C LEU A 50 -2.72 -10.42 -7.12
N PRO A 51 -2.56 -11.36 -6.17
CA PRO A 51 -3.50 -12.46 -5.99
C PRO A 51 -4.92 -11.98 -5.65
N ASN A 52 -5.04 -10.99 -4.76
CA ASN A 52 -6.34 -10.44 -4.37
C ASN A 52 -7.03 -9.72 -5.53
N MET A 53 -6.28 -8.94 -6.33
CA MET A 53 -6.84 -8.29 -7.53
C MET A 53 -7.38 -9.30 -8.54
N LEU A 54 -6.71 -10.44 -8.73
CA LEU A 54 -7.19 -11.48 -9.65
C LEU A 54 -8.52 -12.06 -9.19
N VAL A 55 -8.68 -12.29 -7.88
CA VAL A 55 -9.93 -12.76 -7.27
C VAL A 55 -11.03 -11.70 -7.35
N ILE A 56 -10.73 -10.45 -6.98
CA ILE A 56 -11.72 -9.37 -7.07
C ILE A 56 -12.15 -9.14 -8.53
N ARG A 57 -11.22 -9.25 -9.48
CA ARG A 57 -11.52 -9.15 -10.91
C ARG A 57 -12.43 -10.26 -11.40
N SER A 58 -12.26 -11.50 -10.94
CA SER A 58 -13.12 -12.61 -11.35
C SER A 58 -14.55 -12.48 -10.80
N VAL A 59 -14.72 -11.84 -9.63
CA VAL A 59 -16.03 -11.65 -8.99
C VAL A 59 -16.74 -10.38 -9.46
N MET A 60 -16.03 -9.25 -9.51
CA MET A 60 -16.64 -7.92 -9.73
C MET A 60 -16.49 -7.40 -11.17
N GLY A 61 -15.60 -8.02 -11.96
CA GLY A 61 -15.25 -7.57 -13.30
C GLY A 61 -14.24 -6.41 -13.31
N THR A 62 -13.50 -6.30 -14.43
CA THR A 62 -12.32 -5.43 -14.55
C THR A 62 -12.55 -3.96 -14.20
N ARG A 63 -13.69 -3.38 -14.60
CA ARG A 63 -13.97 -1.95 -14.33
C ARG A 63 -14.07 -1.64 -12.85
N LYS A 64 -14.76 -2.49 -12.07
CA LYS A 64 -14.93 -2.29 -10.63
C LYS A 64 -13.61 -2.52 -9.88
N THR A 65 -12.82 -3.50 -10.31
CA THR A 65 -11.49 -3.75 -9.75
C THR A 65 -10.57 -2.55 -9.92
N LEU A 66 -10.55 -1.92 -11.11
CA LEU A 66 -9.73 -0.73 -11.35
C LEU A 66 -10.12 0.43 -10.43
N VAL A 67 -11.42 0.68 -10.24
CA VAL A 67 -11.91 1.70 -9.31
C VAL A 67 -11.49 1.37 -7.87
N TYR A 68 -11.63 0.11 -7.45
CA TYR A 68 -11.19 -0.35 -6.13
C TYR A 68 -9.69 -0.10 -5.90
N VAL A 69 -8.84 -0.52 -6.84
CA VAL A 69 -7.39 -0.33 -6.79
C VAL A 69 -7.05 1.16 -6.66
N ALA A 70 -7.64 2.00 -7.51
CA ALA A 70 -7.41 3.43 -7.51
C ALA A 70 -7.82 4.07 -6.17
N LEU A 71 -8.98 3.68 -5.62
CA LEU A 71 -9.44 4.17 -4.32
C LEU A 71 -8.45 3.78 -3.21
N VAL A 72 -8.02 2.51 -3.15
CA VAL A 72 -7.08 2.08 -2.11
C VAL A 72 -5.76 2.83 -2.21
N VAL A 73 -5.20 2.99 -3.42
CA VAL A 73 -3.95 3.75 -3.62
C VAL A 73 -4.12 5.20 -3.17
N VAL A 74 -5.23 5.85 -3.52
CA VAL A 74 -5.51 7.24 -3.10
C VAL A 74 -5.63 7.33 -1.57
N PHE A 75 -6.44 6.48 -0.94
CA PHE A 75 -6.61 6.50 0.52
C PHE A 75 -5.30 6.17 1.25
N ALA A 76 -4.54 5.18 0.80
CA ALA A 76 -3.26 4.83 1.41
C ALA A 76 -2.22 5.96 1.27
N THR A 77 -2.20 6.65 0.11
CA THR A 77 -1.32 7.80 -0.12
C THR A 77 -1.72 8.99 0.76
N VAL A 78 -3.01 9.29 0.87
CA VAL A 78 -3.54 10.38 1.70
C VAL A 78 -3.27 10.10 3.17
N SER A 79 -3.64 8.92 3.67
CA SER A 79 -3.42 8.52 5.06
C SER A 79 -1.94 8.51 5.44
N GLY A 80 -1.06 7.96 4.60
CA GLY A 80 0.38 7.99 4.86
C GLY A 80 0.97 9.40 4.75
N THR A 81 0.43 10.27 3.90
CA THR A 81 0.82 11.69 3.88
C THR A 81 0.43 12.41 5.16
N ILE A 82 -0.81 12.24 5.63
CA ILE A 82 -1.29 12.85 6.88
C ILE A 82 -0.48 12.32 8.06
N PHE A 83 -0.30 11.00 8.14
CA PHE A 83 0.47 10.38 9.23
C PHE A 83 1.92 10.85 9.22
N GLY A 84 2.57 10.89 8.05
CA GLY A 84 3.93 11.39 7.91
C GLY A 84 4.09 12.88 8.21
N MET A 85 3.01 13.67 8.21
CA MET A 85 3.02 15.07 8.66
C MET A 85 2.85 15.22 10.18
N ILE A 86 2.28 14.20 10.85
CA ILE A 86 2.05 14.21 12.31
C ILE A 86 3.27 13.64 13.04
N GLU A 87 3.82 12.54 12.53
CA GLU A 87 4.93 11.79 13.13
C GLU A 87 6.31 12.14 12.56
N GLY A 88 6.37 12.90 11.46
CA GLY A 88 7.60 13.32 10.79
C GLY A 88 7.86 14.81 10.96
#